data_AF-A0A7V1IDI8-F1
#
_entry.id   AF-A0A7V1IDI8-F1
#
_cell.length_a   1.000
_cell.length_b   1.000
_cell.length_c   1.000
_cell.angle_alpha   90.00
_cell.angle_beta   90.00
_cell.angle_gamma   90.00
#
_symmetry.space_group_name_H-M   'P 1'
#
loop_
_entity.id
_entity.type
_entity.pdbx_description
1 polymer ?
#
loop_
_entity_poly.entity_id
_entity_poly.type
_entity_poly.pdbx_seq_one_letter_code
_entity_poly.pdbx_strand_id
1 'polypeptide(L)' 'RYGLRDLARPFTRCLACNGLLVPADPARVKGEAPPGALRAHGVEEFSRCPDCGRLFWPGSHTRRMSRLLSAWGVRGERD' A
#
# COMPACT_ATOMS: atom_id res chain seq x y z
N ARG A 1 17.56 19.16 9.06
CA ARG A 1 18.24 18.81 10.33
C ARG A 1 18.29 17.30 10.58
N TYR A 2 17.19 16.54 10.45
CA TYR A 2 17.17 15.11 10.83
C TYR A 2 17.00 14.08 9.70
N GLY A 3 16.93 14.49 8.42
CA GLY A 3 16.89 13.55 7.28
C GLY A 3 15.69 12.57 7.24
N LEU A 4 14.66 12.77 8.07
CA LEU A 4 13.56 11.79 8.22
C LEU A 4 12.77 11.54 6.93
N ARG A 5 12.77 12.49 6.00
CA ARG A 5 12.09 12.35 4.71
C ARG A 5 12.71 11.24 3.86
N ASP A 6 14.04 11.12 3.89
CA ASP A 6 14.79 10.12 3.11
C ASP A 6 14.72 8.72 3.72
N LEU A 7 14.38 8.63 5.01
CA LEU A 7 14.17 7.39 5.74
C LEU A 7 12.74 6.86 5.62
N ALA A 8 11.79 7.70 5.20
CA ALA A 8 10.41 7.27 5.03
C ALA A 8 10.34 6.19 3.95
N ARG A 9 9.59 5.13 4.23
CA ARG A 9 9.25 4.06 3.29
C ARG A 9 7.73 3.95 3.21
N PRO A 10 7.05 4.90 2.55
CA PRO A 10 5.60 4.94 2.51
C PRO A 10 5.01 3.62 2.01
N PHE A 11 3.88 3.26 2.60
CA PHE A 11 3.08 2.13 2.18
C PHE A 11 3.76 0.74 2.24
N THR A 12 4.81 0.59 3.04
CA THR A 12 5.44 -0.70 3.37
C THR A 12 4.86 -1.32 4.65
N ARG A 13 4.01 -0.58 5.37
CA ARG A 13 3.48 -0.94 6.68
C ARG A 13 1.96 -0.92 6.69
N CYS A 14 1.38 -1.83 7.46
CA CYS A 14 -0.05 -1.94 7.67
C CYS A 14 -0.57 -0.76 8.48
N LEU A 15 -1.59 -0.06 7.97
CA LEU A 15 -2.20 1.08 8.67
C LEU A 15 -2.97 0.68 9.94
N ALA A 16 -3.22 -0.61 10.17
CA ALA A 16 -3.97 -1.10 11.33
C ALA A 16 -3.06 -1.62 12.46
N CYS A 17 -2.02 -2.40 12.13
CA CYS A 17 -1.16 -3.05 13.13
C CYS A 17 0.34 -2.75 12.96
N ASN A 18 0.73 -1.95 11.98
CA ASN A 18 2.13 -1.61 11.68
C ASN A 18 3.02 -2.80 11.23
N GLY A 19 2.44 -3.96 10.92
CA GLY A 19 3.13 -5.09 10.30
C GLY A 19 3.70 -4.74 8.92
N LEU A 20 4.75 -5.44 8.48
CA LEU A 20 5.28 -5.29 7.11
C LEU A 20 4.26 -5.83 6.11
N LEU A 21 4.01 -5.07 5.05
CA LEU A 21 3.21 -5.53 3.93
C LEU A 21 4.06 -6.41 3.00
N VAL A 22 3.47 -7.49 2.54
CA VAL A 22 4.06 -8.40 1.56
C VAL A 22 3.15 -8.48 0.33
N PRO A 23 3.66 -8.89 -0.85
CA PRO A 23 2.81 -9.19 -1.99
C PRO A 23 1.69 -10.17 -1.59
N ALA A 24 0.47 -9.89 -2.03
CA ALA A 24 -0.67 -10.74 -1.72
C ALA A 24 -0.67 -11.99 -2.63
N ASP A 25 -1.11 -13.12 -2.08
CA ASP A 25 -1.34 -14.33 -2.88
C ASP A 25 -2.43 -14.07 -3.94
N PRO A 26 -2.13 -14.21 -5.24
CA PRO A 26 -3.09 -13.98 -6.32
C PRO A 26 -4.38 -14.78 -6.20
N ALA A 27 -4.33 -16.00 -5.64
CA ALA A 27 -5.51 -16.83 -5.44
C ALA A 27 -6.45 -16.23 -4.39
N ARG A 28 -5.89 -15.66 -3.31
CA ARG A 28 -6.65 -14.99 -2.24
C ARG A 28 -7.22 -13.64 -2.69
N VAL A 29 -6.44 -12.87 -3.46
CA VAL A 29 -6.86 -11.56 -3.97
C VAL A 29 -8.16 -11.67 -4.77
N LYS A 30 -8.28 -12.65 -5.66
CA LYS A 30 -9.49 -12.85 -6.48
C LYS A 30 -10.76 -13.16 -5.66
N GLY A 31 -10.62 -13.76 -4.48
CA GLY A 31 -11.74 -14.10 -3.61
C GLY A 31 -12.11 -13.03 -2.58
N GLU A 32 -11.15 -12.17 -2.19
CA GLU A 32 -11.32 -11.21 -1.09
C GLU A 32 -11.39 -9.74 -1.55
N ALA A 33 -10.78 -9.40 -2.69
CA ALA A 33 -10.72 -8.02 -3.14
C ALA A 33 -12.07 -7.54 -3.67
N PRO A 34 -12.43 -6.25 -3.45
CA PRO A 34 -13.62 -5.67 -4.05
C PRO A 34 -13.58 -5.81 -5.58
N PRO A 35 -14.70 -6.18 -6.25
CA PRO A 35 -14.71 -6.38 -7.70
C PRO A 35 -14.24 -5.17 -8.51
N GLY A 36 -14.54 -3.96 -8.04
CA GLY A 36 -14.05 -2.72 -8.66
C GLY A 36 -12.54 -2.56 -8.57
N ALA A 37 -11.91 -3.04 -7.50
CA ALA A 37 -10.46 -3.02 -7.34
C ALA A 37 -9.79 -4.03 -8.29
N LEU A 38 -10.32 -5.26 -8.38
CA LEU A 38 -9.81 -6.30 -9.31
C LEU A 38 -9.91 -5.91 -10.79
N ARG A 39 -10.91 -5.10 -11.15
CA ARG A 39 -11.03 -4.59 -12.53
C ARG A 39 -10.06 -3.47 -12.84
N ALA A 40 -9.68 -2.69 -11.83
CA ALA A 40 -8.86 -1.50 -11.99
C ALA A 40 -7.36 -1.76 -11.79
N HIS A 41 -7.01 -2.85 -11.08
CA HIS A 41 -5.65 -3.16 -10.66
C HIS A 41 -5.30 -4.62 -10.90
N GLY A 42 -4.07 -4.87 -11.31
CA GLY A 42 -3.50 -6.22 -11.40
C GLY A 42 -3.37 -6.86 -10.02
N VAL A 43 -3.47 -8.19 -9.95
CA VAL A 43 -3.35 -8.94 -8.69
C VAL A 43 -1.98 -8.74 -8.01
N GLU A 44 -0.96 -8.46 -8.81
CA GLU A 44 0.40 -8.14 -8.40
C GLU A 44 0.53 -6.80 -7.66
N GLU A 45 -0.42 -5.89 -7.83
CA GLU A 45 -0.45 -4.59 -7.14
C GLU A 45 -1.02 -4.68 -5.72
N PHE A 46 -1.55 -5.84 -5.34
CA PHE A 46 -2.14 -6.06 -4.03
C PHE A 46 -1.06 -6.47 -3.02
N SER A 47 -1.14 -5.90 -1.82
CA SER A 47 -0.30 -6.28 -0.69
C SER A 47 -1.15 -6.72 0.49
N ARG A 48 -0.65 -7.66 1.28
CA ARG A 48 -1.30 -8.18 2.47
C ARG A 48 -0.41 -7.99 3.69
N CYS A 49 -1.04 -7.72 4.83
CA CYS A 49 -0.37 -7.83 6.12
C CYS A 49 -0.46 -9.28 6.61
N PRO A 50 0.66 -9.97 6.90
CA PRO A 50 0.62 -11.34 7.42
C PRO A 50 0.06 -11.38 8.85
N ASP A 51 0.22 -10.31 9.63
CA ASP A 51 -0.16 -10.28 11.05
C ASP A 51 -1.67 -10.14 11.25
N CYS A 52 -2.33 -9.27 10.47
CA CYS A 52 -3.76 -8.97 10.64
C CYS A 52 -4.62 -9.30 9.40
N GLY A 53 -4.00 -9.81 8.33
CA GLY A 53 -4.69 -10.26 7.13
C GLY A 53 -5.28 -9.16 6.24
N ARG A 54 -5.15 -7.88 6.58
CA ARG A 54 -5.68 -6.77 5.76
C ARG A 54 -5.02 -6.70 4.39
N LEU A 55 -5.86 -6.44 3.39
CA LEU A 55 -5.51 -6.29 1.98
C LEU A 55 -5.44 -4.81 1.58
N PHE A 56 -4.44 -4.44 0.78
CA PHE A 56 -4.16 -3.08 0.30
C PHE A 56 -3.88 -3.07 -1.21
N TRP A 57 -4.21 -1.99 -1.90
CA TRP A 57 -3.99 -1.78 -3.34
C TRP A 57 -3.94 -0.27 -3.67
N PRO A 58 -3.43 0.16 -4.85
CA PRO A 58 -3.24 1.59 -5.18
C PRO A 58 -4.53 2.33 -5.59
N GLY A 59 -5.55 2.27 -4.74
CA GLY A 59 -6.83 2.97 -4.92
C GLY A 59 -6.78 4.47 -4.59
N SER A 60 -7.96 5.08 -4.42
CA SER A 60 -8.12 6.51 -4.12
C SER A 60 -7.42 6.95 -2.84
N HIS A 61 -7.38 6.08 -1.82
CA HIS A 61 -6.71 6.36 -0.55
C HIS A 61 -5.20 6.51 -0.75
N THR A 62 -4.59 5.58 -1.49
CA THR A 62 -3.17 5.61 -1.84
C THR A 62 -2.85 6.89 -2.62
N ARG A 63 -3.65 7.24 -3.64
CA ARG A 63 -3.44 8.49 -4.42
C ARG A 63 -3.53 9.75 -3.58
N ARG A 64 -4.51 9.83 -2.67
CA ARG A 64 -4.65 11.00 -1.76
C ARG A 64 -3.44 11.10 -0.84
N MET A 65 -2.96 9.98 -0.30
CA MET A 65 -1.79 9.95 0.58
C MET A 65 -0.50 10.28 -0.17
N SER A 66 -0.31 9.76 -1.40
CA SER A 66 0.85 10.10 -2.24
C SER A 66 0.94 11.60 -2.49
N ARG A 67 -0.17 12.27 -2.84
CA ARG A 67 -0.19 13.74 -3.06
C ARG A 67 0.28 14.51 -1.82
N LEU A 68 -0.13 14.07 -0.63
CA LEU A 68 0.28 14.70 0.63
C LEU A 68 1.78 14.47 0.90
N LEU A 69 2.27 13.25 0.70
CA LEU A 69 3.67 12.90 0.86
C LEU A 69 4.56 13.68 -0.11
N SER A 70 4.17 13.80 -1.38
CA SER A 70 4.89 14.60 -2.37
C SER A 70 4.95 16.08 -1.99
N ALA A 71 3.84 16.65 -1.47
CA ALA A 71 3.82 18.02 -0.97
C ALA A 71 4.77 18.24 0.22
N TRP A 72 5.07 17.18 0.98
CA TRP A 72 6.06 17.18 2.05
C TRP A 72 7.47 16.80 1.59
N GLY A 73 7.69 16.57 0.29
CA GLY A 73 8.97 16.13 -0.27
C GLY A 73 9.38 14.72 0.18
N VAL A 74 8.41 13.86 0.53
CA VAL A 74 8.63 12.44 0.79
C VAL A 74 8.36 11.67 -0.51
N ARG A 75 9.30 10.81 -0.92
CA ARG A 75 9.12 9.89 -2.05
C ARG A 75 8.60 8.54 -1.57
N GLY A 76 7.67 7.96 -2.30
CA GLY A 76 7.17 6.60 -2.12
C GLY A 76 8.09 5.57 -2.77
N GLU A 77 8.05 4.34 -2.26
CA GLU A 77 8.75 3.19 -2.87
C GLU A 77 7.99 2.64 -4.10
N ARG A 78 6.87 3.28 -4.46
CA ARG A 78 5.99 2.95 -5.58
C ARG A 78 5.63 4.20 -6.41
N ASP A 79 6.53 5.17 -6.41
CA ASP A 79 6.48 6.33 -7.31
C ASP A 79 7.16 6.00 -8.65
#